data_AF-A0A9P3DMD7-F1
#
_entry.id   AF-A0A9P3DMD7-F1
#
_cell.length_a   1.000
_cell.length_b   1.000
_cell.length_c   1.000
_cell.angle_alpha   90.00
_cell.angle_beta   90.00
_cell.angle_gamma   90.00
#
_symmetry.space_group_name_H-M   'P 1'
#
loop_
_entity.id
_entity.type
_entity.pdbx_description
1 polymer ?
#
loop_
_entity_poly.entity_id
_entity_poly.type
_entity_poly.pdbx_seq_one_letter_code
_entity_poly.pdbx_strand_id
1 'polypeptide(L)'
;MSVVKINGKPYKFTEHENELIKKNGLTPGMVAKRVRGGWALLEALNAPYGMRLAEYKEIVLSKIMERESKEREIARQRRKEVELRKRKPHLFNVPQKHSRDPYWFDVTYNQMFKKWQEV
;
A
#
# COMPACT_ATOMS: atom_id res chain seq x y z
N MET A 1 16.27 2.37 -28.76
CA MET A 1 14.85 2.73 -28.59
C MET A 1 14.05 2.17 -29.76
N SER A 2 12.98 1.42 -29.51
CA SER A 2 12.14 0.85 -30.57
C SER A 2 10.98 1.81 -30.91
N VAL A 3 10.75 2.02 -32.20
CA VAL A 3 9.61 2.77 -32.73
C VAL A 3 8.50 1.78 -33.08
N VAL A 4 7.29 2.01 -32.59
CA VAL A 4 6.14 1.13 -32.82
C VAL A 4 5.00 1.92 -33.44
N LYS A 5 4.22 1.31 -34.33
CA LYS A 5 3.03 1.96 -34.90
C LYS A 5 1.83 1.80 -33.96
N ILE A 6 1.31 2.91 -33.44
CA ILE A 6 0.08 2.99 -32.65
C ILE A 6 -0.93 3.79 -33.47
N ASN A 7 -2.10 3.21 -33.75
CA ASN A 7 -3.16 3.83 -34.55
C ASN A 7 -2.65 4.42 -35.89
N GLY A 8 -1.75 3.70 -36.56
CA GLY A 8 -1.17 4.11 -37.85
C GLY A 8 -0.03 5.13 -37.75
N LYS A 9 0.19 5.75 -36.59
CA LYS A 9 1.27 6.73 -36.38
C LYS A 9 2.49 6.07 -35.73
N PRO A 10 3.72 6.41 -36.15
CA PRO A 10 4.91 5.96 -35.43
C PRO A 10 4.94 6.63 -34.05
N TYR A 11 5.06 5.81 -33.01
CA TYR A 11 5.17 6.22 -31.62
C TYR A 11 6.52 5.76 -31.08
N LYS A 12 7.18 6.65 -30.34
CA LYS A 12 8.45 6.41 -29.68
C LYS A 12 8.22 6.54 -28.17
N PHE A 13 8.40 5.43 -27.46
CA PHE A 13 8.29 5.42 -26.00
C PHE A 13 9.41 6.24 -25.37
N THR A 14 9.05 7.00 -24.33
CA THR A 14 9.99 7.71 -23.45
C THR A 14 10.81 6.72 -22.61
N GLU A 15 11.87 7.18 -21.95
CA GLU A 15 12.68 6.33 -21.07
C GLU A 15 11.83 5.73 -19.94
N HIS A 16 11.01 6.55 -19.29
CA HIS A 16 10.13 6.10 -18.22
C HIS A 16 9.10 5.05 -18.68
N GLU A 17 8.48 5.24 -19.85
CA GLU A 17 7.56 4.24 -20.40
C GLU A 17 8.29 2.93 -20.72
N ASN A 18 9.53 2.98 -21.21
CA ASN A 18 10.32 1.77 -21.45
C ASN A 18 10.67 1.03 -20.15
N GLU A 19 10.93 1.74 -19.06
CA GLU A 19 11.11 1.13 -17.74
C GLU A 19 9.84 0.43 -17.26
N LEU A 20 8.67 1.05 -17.42
CA LEU A 20 7.38 0.44 -17.09
C LEU A 20 7.12 -0.82 -17.92
N ILE A 21 7.40 -0.76 -19.22
CA ILE A 21 7.30 -1.90 -20.14
C ILE A 21 8.18 -3.06 -19.65
N LYS A 22 9.44 -2.78 -19.30
CA LYS A 22 10.37 -3.80 -18.75
C LYS A 22 9.88 -4.36 -17.43
N LYS A 23 9.45 -3.49 -16.50
CA LYS A 23 8.96 -3.88 -15.17
C LYS A 23 7.75 -4.80 -15.24
N ASN A 24 6.85 -4.54 -16.18
CA ASN A 24 5.63 -5.33 -16.36
C ASN A 24 5.80 -6.54 -17.29
N GLY A 25 7.03 -6.83 -17.74
CA GLY A 25 7.34 -7.95 -18.64
C GLY A 25 6.70 -7.81 -20.02
N LEU A 26 6.51 -6.58 -20.49
CA LEU A 26 5.88 -6.28 -21.77
C LEU A 26 6.93 -6.03 -22.85
N THR A 27 6.51 -6.13 -24.10
CA THR A 27 7.26 -5.59 -25.23
C THR A 27 6.53 -4.39 -25.83
N PRO A 28 7.24 -3.44 -26.47
CA PRO A 28 6.63 -2.30 -27.13
C PRO A 28 5.55 -2.69 -28.17
N GLY A 29 5.74 -3.81 -28.88
CA GLY A 29 4.75 -4.37 -29.80
C GLY A 29 3.48 -4.87 -29.10
N MET A 30 3.62 -5.44 -27.91
CA MET A 30 2.46 -5.86 -27.09
C MET A 30 1.63 -4.67 -26.61
N VAL A 31 2.28 -3.57 -26.21
CA VAL A 31 1.58 -2.34 -25.83
C VAL A 31 0.75 -1.82 -27.00
N ALA A 32 1.33 -1.78 -28.21
CA ALA A 32 0.58 -1.38 -29.41
C ALA A 32 -0.59 -2.33 -29.73
N LYS A 33 -0.44 -3.64 -29.50
CA LYS A 33 -1.52 -4.62 -29.65
C LYS A 33 -2.66 -4.37 -28.66
N ARG A 34 -2.34 -4.01 -27.40
CA ARG A 34 -3.34 -3.63 -26.38
C ARG A 34 -4.10 -2.38 -26.77
N VAL A 35 -3.40 -1.34 -27.21
CA VAL A 35 -4.05 -0.08 -27.63
C VAL A 35 -4.99 -0.34 -28.81
N ARG A 36 -4.57 -1.17 -29.78
CA ARG A 36 -5.45 -1.61 -30.88
C ARG A 36 -6.67 -2.39 -30.40
N GLY A 37 -6.53 -3.13 -29.31
CA GLY A 37 -7.61 -3.86 -28.63
C GLY A 37 -8.48 -2.99 -27.71
N GLY A 38 -8.37 -1.66 -27.78
CA GLY A 38 -9.23 -0.73 -27.03
C GLY A 38 -8.74 -0.34 -25.64
N TRP A 39 -7.50 -0.69 -25.29
CA TRP A 39 -6.88 -0.21 -24.05
C TRP A 39 -6.46 1.25 -24.20
N ALA A 40 -6.61 2.06 -23.14
CA ALA A 40 -5.90 3.33 -23.10
C ALA A 40 -4.39 3.09 -23.00
N LEU A 41 -3.57 4.00 -23.55
CA LEU A 41 -2.11 3.85 -23.56
C LEU A 41 -1.53 3.65 -22.16
N LEU A 42 -1.99 4.44 -21.19
CA LEU A 42 -1.55 4.35 -19.79
C LEU A 42 -1.96 3.01 -19.15
N GLU A 43 -3.18 2.53 -19.41
CA GLU A 43 -3.63 1.22 -18.92
C GLU A 43 -2.79 0.10 -19.53
N ALA A 44 -2.52 0.19 -20.84
CA ALA A 44 -1.74 -0.79 -21.58
C ALA A 44 -0.29 -0.89 -21.09
N LEU A 45 0.29 0.22 -20.63
CA LEU A 45 1.63 0.28 -20.05
C LEU A 45 1.66 -0.31 -18.63
N ASN A 46 0.66 0.01 -17.82
CA ASN A 46 0.65 -0.33 -16.39
C ASN A 46 0.15 -1.75 -16.08
N ALA A 47 -0.60 -2.37 -16.98
CA ALA A 47 -1.07 -3.73 -16.76
C ALA A 47 0.02 -4.78 -16.98
N PRO A 48 0.13 -5.80 -16.11
CA PRO A 48 1.10 -6.89 -16.28
C PRO A 48 0.79 -7.77 -17.48
N TYR A 49 1.77 -8.55 -17.95
CA TYR A 49 1.57 -9.55 -19.01
C TYR A 49 0.40 -10.50 -18.68
N GLY A 50 -0.37 -10.87 -19.71
CA GLY A 50 -1.44 -11.87 -19.61
C GLY A 50 -2.78 -11.41 -18.99
N MET A 51 -2.85 -10.21 -18.41
CA MET A 51 -4.07 -9.71 -17.75
C MET A 51 -5.11 -9.19 -18.75
N ARG A 52 -6.40 -9.43 -18.47
CA ARG A 52 -7.53 -8.87 -19.25
C ARG A 52 -7.85 -7.44 -18.81
N LEU A 53 -8.47 -6.65 -19.70
CA LEU A 53 -8.81 -5.25 -19.41
C LEU A 53 -9.80 -5.12 -18.26
N ALA A 54 -10.82 -5.99 -18.21
CA ALA A 54 -11.83 -5.99 -17.16
C ALA A 54 -11.20 -6.27 -15.79
N GLU A 55 -10.40 -7.33 -15.68
CA GLU A 55 -9.67 -7.70 -14.47
C GLU A 55 -8.75 -6.56 -13.99
N TYR A 56 -8.02 -5.93 -14.93
CA TYR A 56 -7.16 -4.80 -14.59
C TYR A 56 -7.96 -3.64 -14.00
N LYS A 57 -9.12 -3.30 -14.60
CA LYS A 57 -9.99 -2.23 -14.11
C LYS A 57 -10.57 -2.53 -12.73
N GLU A 58 -10.97 -3.77 -12.48
CA GLU A 58 -11.43 -4.20 -11.15
C GLU A 58 -10.33 -4.06 -10.09
N ILE A 59 -9.09 -4.46 -10.42
CA ILE A 59 -7.93 -4.30 -9.53
C ILE A 59 -7.62 -2.82 -9.27
N VAL A 60 -7.70 -1.97 -10.29
CA VAL A 60 -7.48 -0.53 -10.12
C VAL A 60 -8.57 0.06 -9.22
N LEU A 61 -9.83 -0.29 -9.45
CA LEU A 61 -10.95 0.19 -8.65
C LEU A 61 -10.85 -0.26 -7.19
N SER A 62 -10.52 -1.54 -6.93
CA SER A 62 -10.36 -2.04 -5.57
C SER A 62 -9.22 -1.33 -4.82
N LYS A 63 -8.10 -1.06 -5.50
CA LYS A 63 -6.99 -0.28 -4.93
C LYS A 63 -7.38 1.16 -4.61
N ILE A 64 -8.22 1.79 -5.42
CA ILE A 64 -8.73 3.14 -5.14
C ILE A 64 -9.61 3.11 -3.88
N MET A 65 -10.57 2.18 -3.82
CA MET A 65 -11.47 2.01 -2.67
C MET A 65 -10.71 1.69 -1.38
N GLU A 66 -9.66 0.87 -1.46
CA GLU A 66 -8.81 0.54 -0.30
C GLU A 66 -8.01 1.75 0.20
N ARG A 67 -7.50 2.60 -0.70
CA ARG A 67 -6.83 3.85 -0.29
C ARG A 67 -7.80 4.78 0.40
N GLU A 68 -8.97 4.99 -0.18
CA GLU A 68 -10.00 5.85 0.40
C GLU A 68 -10.45 5.35 1.78
N SER A 69 -10.62 4.04 1.95
CA SER A 69 -11.02 3.48 3.24
C SER A 69 -9.95 3.67 4.31
N LYS A 70 -8.67 3.45 3.97
CA LYS A 70 -7.51 3.69 4.84
C LYS A 70 -7.39 5.17 5.22
N GLU A 71 -7.55 6.08 4.26
CA GLU A 71 -7.52 7.52 4.53
C GLU A 71 -8.64 7.95 5.48
N ARG A 72 -9.86 7.42 5.29
CA ARG A 72 -10.98 7.66 6.20
C ARG A 72 -10.74 7.09 7.59
N GLU A 73 -10.06 5.96 7.71
CA GLU A 73 -9.70 5.39 9.01
C GLU A 73 -8.66 6.24 9.73
N ILE A 74 -7.59 6.63 9.04
CA ILE A 74 -6.55 7.53 9.58
C ILE A 74 -7.18 8.85 10.03
N ALA A 75 -8.09 9.43 9.24
CA ALA A 75 -8.81 10.63 9.61
C ALA A 75 -9.67 10.44 10.87
N ARG A 76 -10.35 9.29 11.01
CA ARG A 76 -11.11 8.93 12.23
C ARG A 76 -10.20 8.80 13.45
N GLN A 77 -9.04 8.14 13.30
CA GLN A 77 -8.07 8.00 14.38
C GLN A 77 -7.54 9.36 14.84
N ARG A 78 -7.15 10.23 13.90
CA ARG A 78 -6.70 11.60 14.20
C ARG A 78 -7.77 12.41 14.93
N ARG A 79 -9.04 12.31 14.50
CA ARG A 79 -10.16 12.98 15.19
C ARG A 79 -10.32 12.50 16.63
N LYS A 80 -10.30 11.17 16.84
CA LYS A 80 -10.38 10.57 18.18
C LYS A 80 -9.20 11.01 19.06
N GLU A 81 -7.99 11.07 18.51
CA GLU A 81 -6.81 11.51 19.26
C GLU A 81 -6.92 12.98 19.69
N VAL A 82 -7.33 13.87 18.77
CA VAL A 82 -7.57 15.28 19.06
C VAL A 82 -8.65 15.45 20.13
N GLU A 83 -9.75 14.70 20.01
CA GLU A 83 -10.81 14.71 21.01
C GLU A 83 -10.34 14.20 22.38
N LEU A 84 -9.54 13.13 22.42
CA LEU A 84 -8.96 12.59 23.64
C LEU A 84 -8.02 13.60 24.30
N ARG A 85 -7.18 14.29 23.53
CA ARG A 85 -6.32 15.37 24.03
C ARG A 85 -7.12 16.53 24.62
N LYS A 86 -8.24 16.90 24.00
CA LYS A 86 -9.15 17.94 24.52
C LYS A 86 -9.85 17.51 25.81
N ARG A 87 -10.39 16.30 25.86
CA ARG A 87 -11.15 15.79 27.02
C ARG A 87 -10.24 15.43 28.20
N LYS A 88 -9.04 14.92 27.93
CA LYS A 88 -8.08 14.45 28.94
C LYS A 88 -6.68 15.00 28.69
N PRO A 89 -6.46 16.32 28.82
CA PRO A 89 -5.15 16.92 28.54
C PRO A 89 -4.05 16.47 29.51
N HIS A 90 -4.42 16.14 30.75
CA HIS A 90 -3.49 15.65 31.78
C HIS A 90 -2.80 14.33 31.41
N LEU A 91 -3.42 13.49 30.55
CA LEU A 91 -2.80 12.26 30.07
C LEU A 91 -1.59 12.52 29.17
N PHE A 92 -1.51 13.70 28.53
CA PHE A 92 -0.46 14.05 27.56
C PHE A 92 0.52 15.09 28.10
N ASN A 93 0.09 15.92 29.05
CA ASN A 93 0.89 17.03 29.57
C ASN A 93 1.69 16.67 30.84
N VAL A 94 1.26 15.64 31.58
CA VAL A 94 1.91 15.23 32.84
C VAL A 94 2.78 14.01 32.58
N PRO A 95 4.08 14.02 32.98
CA PRO A 95 4.92 12.83 32.91
C PRO A 95 4.27 11.70 33.69
N GLN A 96 3.86 10.64 32.99
CA GLN A 96 3.29 9.48 33.64
C GLN A 96 4.43 8.70 34.29
N LYS A 97 4.61 8.86 35.61
CA LYS A 97 5.64 8.13 36.36
C LYS A 97 5.18 6.68 36.57
N HIS A 98 5.43 5.81 35.59
CA HIS A 98 5.28 4.36 35.77
C HIS A 98 6.62 3.79 36.25
N SER A 99 6.93 3.93 37.53
CA SER A 99 7.94 3.04 38.11
C SER A 99 7.28 1.68 38.33
N ARG A 100 7.75 0.64 37.63
CA ARG A 100 7.39 -0.74 38.00
C ARG A 100 7.92 -0.99 39.42
N ASP A 101 7.06 -1.48 40.29
CA ASP A 101 7.47 -1.92 41.61
C ASP A 101 8.40 -3.15 41.43
N PRO A 102 9.67 -3.09 41.89
CA PRO A 102 10.60 -4.22 41.80
C PRO A 102 10.03 -5.50 42.42
N TYR A 103 9.24 -5.37 43.50
CA TYR A 103 8.67 -6.51 44.21
C TYR A 103 7.61 -7.25 43.38
N TRP A 104 6.86 -6.52 42.54
CA TRP A 104 5.83 -7.11 41.70
C TRP A 104 6.44 -7.94 40.55
N PHE A 105 7.60 -7.52 40.01
CA PHE A 105 8.32 -8.26 38.98
C PHE A 105 8.82 -9.61 39.50
N ASP A 106 9.44 -9.64 40.69
CA ASP A 106 10.01 -10.87 41.24
C ASP A 106 8.94 -11.91 41.61
N VAL A 107 7.78 -11.49 42.12
CA VAL A 107 6.72 -12.44 42.50
C VAL A 107 5.98 -12.96 41.27
N THR A 108 5.62 -12.09 40.31
CA THR A 108 4.82 -12.52 39.16
C THR A 108 5.64 -13.21 38.06
N TYR A 109 6.84 -12.71 37.75
CA TYR A 109 7.72 -13.31 36.74
C TYR A 109 8.19 -14.70 37.19
N ASN A 110 8.65 -14.82 38.45
CA ASN A 110 9.10 -16.10 38.99
C ASN A 110 7.95 -17.08 39.28
N GLN A 111 6.71 -16.64 39.52
CA GLN A 111 5.58 -17.57 39.67
C GLN A 111 5.00 -18.04 38.33
N MET A 112 4.92 -17.16 37.33
CA MET A 112 4.31 -17.51 36.04
C MET A 112 5.24 -18.30 35.13
N PHE A 113 6.55 -18.02 35.15
CA PHE A 113 7.50 -18.60 34.19
C PHE A 113 8.42 -19.70 34.76
N LYS A 114 8.51 -19.91 36.09
CA LYS A 114 9.28 -21.05 36.65
C LYS A 114 8.79 -22.41 36.15
N LYS A 115 7.47 -22.59 36.04
CA LYS A 115 6.86 -23.85 35.60
C LYS A 115 7.19 -24.23 34.15
N TRP A 116 7.71 -23.29 33.37
CA TRP A 116 8.04 -23.50 31.96
C TRP A 116 9.52 -23.83 31.73
N GLN A 117 10.38 -23.74 32.76
CA GLN A 117 11.80 -24.11 32.67
C GLN A 117 12.11 -25.50 33.21
N GLU A 118 11.11 -26.24 33.69
CA GLU A 118 11.25 -27.62 34.20
C GLU A 118 10.97 -28.71 33.11
N VAL A 119 11.32 -28.44 31.85
CA VAL A 119 11.25 -29.44 30.75
C VAL A 119 12.66 -29.81 30.29
#